data_AF-A0A3M6UT52-F1
#
_entry.id   AF-A0A3M6UT52-F1
#
_cell.length_a   1.000
_cell.length_b   1.000
_cell.length_c   1.000
_cell.angle_alpha   90.00
_cell.angle_beta   90.00
_cell.angle_gamma   90.00
#
_symmetry.space_group_name_H-M   'P 1'
#
loop_
_entity.id
_entity.type
_entity.pdbx_description
1 polymer ?
#
loop_
_entity_poly.entity_id
_entity_poly.type
_entity_poly.pdbx_seq_one_letter_code
_entity_poly.pdbx_strand_id
1 'polypeptide(L)'
;MAINNNNNILRKLSSERARGYYQLNDEEPTYTARYLGKTKVVEFLRPENGLSVSARCVDKLHDGVQGKGKKRKVSILISSNISRGITVTDQGPGVKEEVCHKLFDIAYCCTDMRNKMIFSFIAEQQGELQCHAFVFKTEETAKAVCLALADAFKTAHEEWIRKQKH
;
A
#
# COMPACT_ATOMS: atom_id res chain seq x y z
N MET A 1 2.06 -49.50 30.88
CA MET A 1 2.36 -49.79 29.45
C MET A 1 1.02 -49.80 28.73
N ALA A 2 0.71 -48.94 27.77
CA ALA A 2 1.50 -48.54 26.61
C ALA A 2 1.43 -47.03 26.29
N ILE A 3 2.49 -46.57 25.63
CA ILE A 3 2.68 -45.29 24.95
C ILE A 3 2.47 -45.59 23.46
N ASN A 4 1.70 -44.79 22.69
CA ASN A 4 2.26 -44.02 21.57
C ASN A 4 1.23 -43.17 20.80
N ASN A 5 1.63 -41.90 20.62
CA ASN A 5 1.51 -41.03 19.46
C ASN A 5 0.23 -41.04 18.61
N ASN A 6 -0.56 -39.98 18.79
CA ASN A 6 -1.13 -39.23 17.67
C ASN A 6 -0.52 -37.82 17.65
N ASN A 7 0.74 -37.73 17.21
CA ASN A 7 1.31 -36.46 16.74
C ASN A 7 0.65 -36.10 15.42
N ASN A 8 -0.55 -35.52 15.49
CA ASN A 8 -1.13 -34.80 14.37
C ASN A 8 -0.27 -33.56 14.15
N ILE A 9 0.74 -33.69 13.27
CA ILE A 9 1.45 -32.54 12.72
C ILE A 9 0.45 -31.81 11.82
N LEU A 10 -0.46 -31.06 12.45
CA LEU A 10 -1.27 -30.05 11.79
C LEU A 10 -0.29 -28.96 11.36
N ARG A 11 0.21 -29.07 10.13
CA ARG A 11 0.80 -27.90 9.44
C ARG A 11 -0.33 -26.88 9.34
N LYS A 12 -0.34 -25.92 10.26
CA LYS A 12 -1.23 -24.75 10.22
C LYS A 12 -1.16 -24.15 8.81
N LEU A 13 -2.31 -24.02 8.16
CA LEU A 13 -2.43 -23.32 6.89
C LEU A 13 -1.95 -21.87 7.10
N SER A 14 -1.33 -21.26 6.09
CA SER A 14 -0.75 -19.91 6.23
C SER A 14 -1.81 -18.87 6.66
N SER A 15 -3.07 -19.10 6.30
CA SER A 15 -4.23 -18.32 6.74
C SER A 15 -4.47 -18.37 8.26
N GLU A 16 -4.09 -19.43 8.95
CA GLU A 16 -4.27 -19.57 10.40
C GLU A 16 -3.15 -18.90 11.20
N ARG A 17 -1.95 -18.74 10.62
CA ARG A 17 -0.90 -17.85 11.19
C ARG A 17 -1.23 -16.37 10.96
N ALA A 18 -2.01 -16.07 9.93
CA ALA A 18 -2.45 -14.73 9.57
C ALA A 18 -3.60 -14.19 10.44
N ARG A 19 -4.32 -15.04 11.20
CA ARG A 19 -5.50 -14.62 12.00
C ARG A 19 -5.24 -13.55 13.06
N GLY A 20 -3.98 -13.28 13.44
CA GLY A 20 -3.62 -12.19 14.35
C GLY A 20 -3.17 -10.89 13.68
N TYR A 21 -3.04 -10.85 12.35
CA TYR A 21 -2.45 -9.73 11.61
C TYR A 21 -3.37 -9.09 10.57
N TYR A 22 -4.57 -9.65 10.34
CA TYR A 22 -5.54 -9.10 9.40
C TYR A 22 -6.89 -8.93 10.09
N GLN A 23 -6.99 -7.92 10.94
CA GLN A 23 -8.29 -7.35 11.28
C GLN A 23 -8.64 -6.37 10.15
N LEU A 24 -9.31 -6.89 9.12
CA LEU A 24 -9.97 -6.10 8.05
C LEU A 24 -11.19 -5.33 8.58
N ASN A 25 -11.26 -5.08 9.89
CA ASN A 25 -12.43 -4.56 10.61
C ASN A 25 -12.26 -3.12 11.09
N ASP A 26 -11.10 -2.49 10.93
CA ASP A 26 -11.05 -1.03 11.00
C ASP A 26 -11.67 -0.51 9.70
N GLU A 27 -12.72 0.31 9.80
CA GLU A 27 -13.33 0.99 8.63
C GLU A 27 -12.26 1.73 7.80
N GLU A 28 -11.14 2.10 8.44
CA GLU A 28 -9.99 2.76 7.82
C GLU A 28 -8.66 2.25 8.40
N PRO A 29 -8.08 1.15 7.89
CA PRO A 29 -6.88 0.58 8.47
C PRO A 29 -5.67 1.51 8.34
N THR A 30 -4.87 1.60 9.40
CA THR A 30 -3.67 2.44 9.46
C THR A 30 -2.40 1.60 9.58
N TYR A 31 -1.41 1.90 8.73
CA TYR A 31 -0.14 1.20 8.67
C TYR A 31 1.03 2.16 8.89
N THR A 32 2.12 1.66 9.44
CA THR A 32 3.35 2.45 9.62
C THR A 32 4.40 2.03 8.59
N ALA A 33 4.92 3.01 7.85
CA ALA A 33 5.96 2.78 6.85
C ALA A 33 7.05 3.85 6.92
N ARG A 34 8.09 3.68 6.10
CA ARG A 34 9.08 4.71 5.81
C ARG A 34 8.86 5.22 4.40
N TYR A 35 8.73 6.53 4.24
CA TYR A 35 8.54 7.12 2.92
C TYR A 35 9.87 7.18 2.17
N LEU A 36 9.93 6.60 0.97
CA LEU A 36 11.10 6.67 0.07
C LEU A 36 11.14 7.98 -0.70
N GLY A 37 9.96 8.53 -1.00
CA GLY A 37 9.83 9.73 -1.81
C GLY A 37 8.77 9.55 -2.90
N LYS A 38 8.73 10.53 -3.79
CA LYS A 38 7.90 10.53 -4.98
C LYS A 38 8.70 10.91 -6.21
N THR A 39 8.30 10.39 -7.35
CA THR A 39 8.87 10.73 -8.66
C THR A 39 7.74 10.94 -9.66
N LYS A 40 7.95 11.86 -10.60
CA LYS A 40 7.04 12.05 -11.73
C LYS A 40 7.10 10.83 -12.66
N VAL A 41 5.95 10.35 -13.07
CA VAL A 41 5.80 9.34 -14.10
C VAL A 41 5.83 10.07 -15.45
N VAL A 42 6.87 9.81 -16.23
CA VAL A 42 7.11 10.47 -17.53
C VAL A 42 6.61 9.64 -18.72
N GLU A 43 6.22 8.41 -18.47
CA GLU A 43 5.76 7.45 -19.47
C GLU A 43 4.26 7.24 -19.37
N PHE A 44 3.63 6.81 -20.47
CA PHE A 44 2.20 6.53 -20.47
C PHE A 44 1.88 5.35 -19.56
N LEU A 45 1.03 5.58 -18.57
CA LEU A 45 0.55 4.55 -17.67
C LEU A 45 -0.62 3.79 -18.30
N ARG A 46 -0.46 2.49 -18.45
CA ARG A 46 -1.51 1.53 -18.82
C ARG A 46 -1.53 0.40 -17.80
N PRO A 47 -2.67 -0.29 -17.61
CA PRO A 47 -2.72 -1.43 -16.68
C PRO A 47 -1.65 -2.50 -16.96
N GLU A 48 -1.32 -2.73 -18.23
CA GLU A 48 -0.34 -3.72 -18.69
C GLU A 48 1.11 -3.38 -18.32
N ASN A 49 1.46 -2.10 -18.29
CA ASN A 49 2.81 -1.64 -18.01
C ASN A 49 2.98 -1.07 -16.58
N GLY A 50 1.91 -0.97 -15.79
CA GLY A 50 1.95 -0.37 -14.46
C GLY A 50 3.04 -0.94 -13.55
N LEU A 51 3.31 -2.25 -13.65
CA LEU A 51 4.35 -2.91 -12.87
C LEU A 51 5.76 -2.45 -13.26
N SER A 52 6.06 -2.33 -14.55
CA SER A 52 7.37 -1.89 -15.04
C SER A 52 7.59 -0.40 -14.81
N VAL A 53 6.53 0.40 -14.99
CA VAL A 53 6.52 1.85 -14.69
C VAL A 53 6.80 2.08 -13.20
N SER A 54 6.10 1.34 -12.33
CA SER A 54 6.31 1.45 -10.88
C SER A 54 7.71 1.00 -10.47
N ALA A 55 8.22 -0.13 -10.99
CA ALA A 55 9.56 -0.61 -10.71
C ALA A 55 10.65 0.42 -11.09
N ARG A 56 10.53 1.05 -12.27
CA ARG A 56 11.43 2.13 -12.69
C ARG A 56 11.36 3.36 -11.79
N CYS A 57 10.17 3.69 -11.29
CA CYS A 57 10.00 4.79 -10.34
C CYS A 57 10.67 4.47 -8.99
N VAL A 58 10.49 3.25 -8.49
CA VAL A 58 11.13 2.76 -7.27
C VAL A 58 12.66 2.76 -7.41
N ASP A 59 13.20 2.38 -8.57
CA ASP A 59 14.65 2.42 -8.84
C ASP A 59 15.22 3.83 -8.75
N LYS A 60 14.58 4.79 -9.42
CA LYS A 60 14.97 6.20 -9.34
C LYS A 60 14.97 6.73 -7.90
N LEU A 61 13.97 6.31 -7.12
CA LEU A 61 13.88 6.68 -5.71
C LEU A 61 14.96 5.99 -4.87
N HIS A 62 15.30 4.74 -5.17
CA HIS A 62 16.35 4.02 -4.46
C HIS A 62 17.72 4.66 -4.70
N ASP A 63 18.03 5.01 -5.94
CA ASP A 63 19.29 5.66 -6.33
C ASP A 63 19.39 7.09 -5.78
N GLY A 64 18.29 7.84 -5.82
CA GLY A 64 18.23 9.19 -5.27
C GLY A 64 18.33 9.27 -3.73
N VAL A 65 17.94 8.21 -3.02
CA VAL A 65 17.95 8.15 -1.54
C VAL A 65 19.32 7.80 -0.97
N GLN A 66 20.25 7.21 -1.74
CA GLN A 66 21.61 6.93 -1.25
C GLN A 66 22.37 8.20 -0.81
N GLY A 67 21.94 9.39 -1.26
CA GLY A 67 22.59 10.67 -0.92
C GLY A 67 21.89 11.57 0.11
N LYS A 68 20.67 11.27 0.58
CA LYS A 68 19.88 12.23 1.38
C LYS A 68 19.12 11.59 2.55
N GLY A 69 19.74 11.62 3.73
CA GLY A 69 19.07 11.62 5.04
C GLY A 69 18.31 10.34 5.47
N LYS A 70 17.95 10.29 6.75
CA LYS A 70 17.14 9.20 7.34
C LYS A 70 15.73 9.20 6.71
N LYS A 71 15.31 8.07 6.14
CA LYS A 71 13.95 7.87 5.60
C LYS A 71 12.90 8.24 6.67
N ARG A 72 11.99 9.16 6.34
CA ARG A 72 10.96 9.66 7.27
C ARG A 72 9.94 8.58 7.59
N LYS A 73 9.58 8.46 8.87
CA LYS A 73 8.56 7.52 9.34
C LYS A 73 7.19 8.16 9.12
N VAL A 74 6.28 7.45 8.47
CA VAL A 74 4.94 7.93 8.14
C VAL A 74 3.88 6.92 8.57
N SER A 75 2.68 7.41 8.89
CA SER A 75 1.47 6.58 8.94
C SER A 75 0.69 6.71 7.65
N ILE A 76 0.17 5.59 7.16
CA ILE A 76 -0.62 5.48 5.95
C ILE A 76 -1.97 4.94 6.36
N LEU A 77 -3.01 5.74 6.23
CA LEU A 77 -4.38 5.32 6.42
C LEU A 77 -5.01 5.05 5.06
N ILE A 78 -5.73 3.93 4.96
CA ILE A 78 -6.50 3.57 3.76
C ILE A 78 -7.98 3.76 4.07
N SER A 79 -8.69 4.47 3.21
CA SER A 79 -10.12 4.76 3.31
C SER A 79 -10.83 4.28 2.05
N SER A 80 -11.97 3.62 2.23
CA SER A 80 -12.90 3.27 1.15
C SER A 80 -13.68 4.50 0.63
N ASN A 81 -13.56 5.65 1.30
CA ASN A 81 -14.17 6.89 0.83
C ASN A 81 -13.47 7.40 -0.43
N ILE A 82 -14.24 7.56 -1.50
CA ILE A 82 -13.75 7.98 -2.82
C ILE A 82 -12.99 9.32 -2.79
N SER A 83 -13.36 10.21 -1.87
CA SER A 83 -12.79 11.54 -1.71
C SER A 83 -11.55 11.57 -0.80
N ARG A 84 -11.14 10.44 -0.22
CA ARG A 84 -10.03 10.37 0.75
C ARG A 84 -8.96 9.32 0.44
N GLY A 85 -9.34 8.13 -0.05
CA GLY A 85 -8.41 7.11 -0.53
C GLY A 85 -7.24 6.81 0.44
N ILE A 86 -6.04 7.30 0.11
CA ILE A 86 -4.84 7.13 0.94
C ILE A 86 -4.51 8.45 1.65
N THR A 87 -4.42 8.42 2.98
CA THR A 87 -3.91 9.54 3.77
C THR A 87 -2.52 9.19 4.31
N VAL A 88 -1.53 10.01 4.01
CA VAL A 88 -0.15 9.86 4.49
C VAL A 88 0.15 10.97 5.50
N THR A 89 0.52 10.60 6.73
CA THR A 89 0.83 11.54 7.81
C THR A 89 2.28 11.35 8.26
N ASP A 90 3.06 12.44 8.32
CA ASP A 90 4.43 12.39 8.86
C ASP A 90 4.43 12.14 10.39
N GLN A 91 5.32 11.28 10.87
CA GLN A 91 5.51 10.96 12.30
C GLN A 91 6.77 11.63 12.89
N GLY A 92 7.39 12.57 12.16
CA GLY A 92 8.51 13.35 12.66
C GLY A 92 8.15 14.30 13.82
N PRO A 93 9.14 14.74 14.62
CA PRO A 93 8.94 15.77 15.62
C PRO A 93 8.70 17.13 14.93
N GLY A 94 7.45 17.60 14.94
CA GLY A 94 7.05 18.84 14.27
C GLY A 94 5.56 18.85 13.90
N VAL A 95 5.16 19.80 13.04
CA VAL A 95 3.82 19.84 12.46
C VAL A 95 3.60 18.57 11.64
N LYS A 96 2.55 17.82 11.98
CA LYS A 96 2.15 16.63 11.22
C LYS A 96 1.59 17.09 9.88
N GLU A 97 2.40 16.98 8.83
CA GLU A 97 1.94 17.17 7.47
C GLU A 97 1.10 15.95 7.08
N GLU A 98 -0.15 16.20 6.72
CA GLU A 98 -1.07 15.19 6.22
C GLU A 98 -1.34 15.43 4.74
N VAL A 99 -1.02 14.44 3.92
CA VAL A 99 -1.25 14.47 2.47
C VAL A 99 -2.28 13.41 2.14
N CYS A 100 -3.42 13.85 1.63
CA CYS A 100 -4.51 12.98 1.22
C CYS A 100 -4.52 12.82 -0.31
N HIS A 101 -4.53 11.57 -0.76
CA HIS A 101 -4.66 11.17 -2.16
C HIS A 101 -6.02 10.50 -2.34
N LYS A 102 -6.93 11.17 -3.05
CA LYS A 102 -8.28 10.65 -3.27
C LYS A 102 -8.21 9.31 -4.00
N LEU A 103 -9.15 8.44 -3.69
CA LEU A 103 -9.18 7.11 -4.29
C LEU A 103 -9.34 7.18 -5.81
N PHE A 104 -10.14 8.15 -6.29
CA PHE A 104 -10.33 8.38 -7.73
C PHE A 104 -9.05 8.82 -8.46
N ASP A 105 -8.14 9.51 -7.78
CA ASP A 105 -6.90 10.01 -8.39
C ASP A 105 -5.82 8.92 -8.46
N ILE A 106 -5.98 7.82 -7.72
CA ILE A 106 -5.01 6.71 -7.71
C ILE A 106 -5.26 5.82 -8.93
N ALA A 107 -4.30 5.78 -9.83
CA ALA A 107 -4.38 5.06 -11.09
C ALA A 107 -3.86 3.62 -11.01
N TYR A 108 -2.88 3.36 -10.12
CA TYR A 108 -2.26 2.04 -9.99
C TYR A 108 -1.65 1.85 -8.61
N CYS A 109 -1.65 0.62 -8.10
CA CYS A 109 -0.93 0.26 -6.89
C CYS A 109 -0.31 -1.13 -7.02
N CYS A 110 0.86 -1.32 -6.42
CA CYS A 110 1.55 -2.61 -6.41
C CYS A 110 2.61 -2.69 -5.31
N THR A 111 2.99 -3.92 -4.97
CA THR A 111 4.24 -4.21 -4.25
C THR A 111 5.36 -4.52 -5.24
N ASP A 112 6.58 -4.03 -5.01
CA ASP A 112 7.71 -4.27 -5.90
C ASP A 112 8.09 -5.77 -5.95
N MET A 113 8.44 -6.28 -7.13
CA MET A 113 8.77 -7.70 -7.33
C MET A 113 10.11 -8.11 -6.70
N ARG A 114 11.09 -7.20 -6.71
CA ARG A 114 12.45 -7.45 -6.20
C ARG A 114 12.49 -7.27 -4.69
N ASN A 115 11.76 -6.28 -4.17
CA ASN A 115 11.62 -6.05 -2.74
C ASN A 115 10.14 -5.93 -2.34
N LYS A 116 9.57 -7.04 -1.90
CA LYS A 116 8.16 -7.15 -1.49
C LYS A 116 7.81 -6.36 -0.22
N MET A 117 8.81 -5.79 0.48
CA MET A 117 8.58 -4.83 1.56
C MET A 117 8.30 -3.42 1.05
N ILE A 118 8.51 -3.17 -0.25
CA ILE A 118 8.21 -1.90 -0.90
C ILE A 118 6.82 -1.98 -1.49
N PHE A 119 5.99 -1.02 -1.08
CA PHE A 119 4.70 -0.76 -1.70
C PHE A 119 4.74 0.62 -2.35
N SER A 120 4.10 0.70 -3.51
CA SER A 120 4.06 1.88 -4.34
C SER A 120 2.68 2.07 -4.94
N PHE A 121 2.26 3.33 -5.05
CA PHE A 121 1.07 3.68 -5.81
C PHE A 121 1.37 4.85 -6.73
N ILE A 122 0.60 4.94 -7.81
CA ILE A 122 0.66 6.03 -8.77
C ILE A 122 -0.66 6.77 -8.66
N ALA A 123 -0.58 8.07 -8.41
CA ALA A 123 -1.74 8.94 -8.35
C ALA A 123 -1.53 10.17 -9.22
N GLU A 124 -2.62 10.70 -9.77
CA GLU A 124 -2.64 11.99 -10.41
C GLU A 124 -2.69 13.09 -9.34
N GLN A 125 -1.74 14.03 -9.40
CA GLN A 125 -1.71 15.19 -8.53
C GLN A 125 -1.44 16.43 -9.38
N GLN A 126 -2.38 17.37 -9.41
CA GLN A 126 -2.27 18.63 -10.15
C GLN A 126 -1.99 18.43 -11.66
N GLY A 127 -2.60 17.41 -12.28
CA GLY A 127 -2.41 17.10 -13.71
C GLY A 127 -1.14 16.31 -14.03
N GLU A 128 -0.40 15.86 -13.03
CA GLU A 128 0.78 15.01 -13.21
C GLU A 128 0.64 13.68 -12.50
N LEU A 129 0.98 12.58 -13.18
CA LEU A 129 1.11 11.28 -12.54
C LEU A 129 2.38 11.24 -11.69
N GLN A 130 2.21 10.97 -10.40
CA GLN A 130 3.29 10.83 -9.43
C GLN A 130 3.27 9.43 -8.83
N CYS A 131 4.42 8.77 -8.85
CA CYS A 131 4.62 7.51 -8.15
C CYS A 131 5.15 7.80 -6.75
N HIS A 132 4.46 7.27 -5.74
CA HIS A 132 4.83 7.36 -4.33
C HIS A 132 5.25 5.98 -3.85
N ALA A 133 6.41 5.88 -3.18
CA ALA A 133 6.93 4.61 -2.71
C ALA A 133 7.23 4.62 -1.20
N PHE A 134 6.97 3.47 -0.57
CA PHE A 134 7.03 3.27 0.88
C PHE A 134 7.69 1.94 1.20
N VAL A 135 8.54 1.92 2.23
CA VAL A 135 9.14 0.68 2.76
C VAL A 135 8.48 0.32 4.09
N PHE A 136 8.01 -0.91 4.18
CA PHE A 136 7.42 -1.47 5.37
C PHE A 136 8.45 -2.28 6.17
N LYS A 137 8.10 -2.62 7.42
CA LYS A 137 8.95 -3.48 8.25
C LYS A 137 8.93 -4.94 7.78
N THR A 138 7.82 -5.38 7.19
CA THR A 138 7.63 -6.76 6.76
C THR A 138 6.93 -6.81 5.41
N GLU A 139 7.07 -7.92 4.67
CA GLU A 139 6.36 -8.09 3.40
C GLU A 139 4.84 -8.23 3.61
N GLU A 140 4.43 -8.85 4.71
CA GLU A 140 3.02 -9.07 5.04
C GLU A 140 2.30 -7.73 5.20
N THR A 141 2.95 -6.75 5.85
CA THR A 141 2.37 -5.42 6.02
C THR A 141 2.27 -4.66 4.71
N ALA A 142 3.29 -4.73 3.83
CA ALA A 142 3.23 -4.14 2.50
C ALA A 142 2.10 -4.74 1.63
N LYS A 143 1.96 -6.08 1.65
CA LYS A 143 0.88 -6.78 0.95
C LYS A 143 -0.49 -6.45 1.56
N ALA A 144 -0.59 -6.33 2.87
CA ALA A 144 -1.82 -5.93 3.55
C ALA A 144 -2.29 -4.54 3.10
N VAL A 145 -1.38 -3.58 2.97
CA VAL A 145 -1.70 -2.22 2.47
C VAL A 145 -2.20 -2.27 1.02
N CYS A 146 -1.50 -3.03 0.17
CA CYS A 146 -1.91 -3.20 -1.23
C CYS A 146 -3.31 -3.82 -1.34
N LEU A 147 -3.60 -4.83 -0.51
CA LEU A 147 -4.89 -5.50 -0.50
C LEU A 147 -6.00 -4.61 0.06
N ALA A 148 -5.72 -3.88 1.15
CA ALA A 148 -6.68 -2.93 1.74
C ALA A 148 -7.05 -1.82 0.74
N LEU A 149 -6.08 -1.32 -0.02
CA LEU A 149 -6.34 -0.34 -1.06
C LEU A 149 -7.15 -0.93 -2.22
N ALA A 150 -6.83 -2.14 -2.67
CA ALA A 150 -7.60 -2.84 -3.69
C ALA A 150 -9.05 -3.10 -3.26
N ASP A 151 -9.27 -3.45 -2.00
CA ASP A 151 -10.61 -3.63 -1.43
C ASP A 151 -11.35 -2.30 -1.35
N ALA A 152 -10.70 -1.23 -0.88
CA ALA A 152 -11.24 0.13 -0.89
C ALA A 152 -11.70 0.56 -2.30
N PHE A 153 -10.89 0.29 -3.34
CA PHE A 153 -11.27 0.52 -4.73
C PHE A 153 -12.53 -0.25 -5.13
N LYS A 154 -12.59 -1.54 -4.78
CA LYS A 154 -13.73 -2.38 -5.10
C LYS A 154 -15.01 -1.86 -4.42
N THR A 155 -14.96 -1.56 -3.13
CA THR A 155 -16.09 -1.00 -2.37
C THR A 155 -16.55 0.32 -2.96
N ALA A 156 -15.63 1.26 -3.23
CA ALA A 156 -15.97 2.55 -3.82
C ALA A 156 -16.58 2.42 -5.22
N HIS A 157 -16.08 1.48 -6.03
CA HIS A 157 -16.63 1.20 -7.35
C HIS A 157 -18.04 0.59 -7.28
N GLU A 158 -18.27 -0.37 -6.39
CA GLU A 158 -19.60 -0.95 -6.16
C GLU A 158 -20.61 0.12 -5.72
N GLU A 159 -20.22 1.00 -4.80
CA GLU A 159 -21.05 2.13 -4.36
C GLU A 159 -21.38 3.10 -5.51
N TRP A 160 -20.39 3.40 -6.36
CA TRP A 160 -20.60 4.23 -7.54
C TRP A 160 -21.59 3.57 -8.52
N ILE A 161 -21.46 2.27 -8.79
CA ILE A 161 -22.41 1.52 -9.64
C ILE A 161 -23.82 1.53 -9.03
N ARG A 162 -23.96 1.33 -7.71
CA ARG A 162 -25.28 1.37 -7.04
C ARG A 162 -25.97 2.70 -7.23
N LYS A 163 -25.23 3.81 -7.08
CA LYS A 163 -25.76 5.17 -7.28
C LYS A 163 -26.15 5.48 -8.73
N GLN A 164 -25.56 4.79 -9.71
CA GLN A 164 -25.90 4.94 -11.13
C GLN A 164 -27.16 4.16 -11.56
N LYS A 165 -27.62 3.19 -10.75
CA LYS A 165 -28.78 2.36 -11.05
C LYS A 165 -30.11 2.90 -10.51
N HIS A 166 -30.08 4.05 -9.84
CA HIS A 166 -31.24 4.81 -9.38
C HIS A 166 -31.34 6.13 -10.15
#